data_AF-A0A7M2XRK3-F1
#
_entry.id   AF-A0A7M2XRK3-F1
#
_cell.length_a   1.000
_cell.length_b   1.000
_cell.length_c   1.000
_cell.angle_alpha   90.00
_cell.angle_beta   90.00
_cell.angle_gamma   90.00
#
_symmetry.space_group_name_H-M   'P 1'
#
loop_
_entity.id
_entity.type
_entity.pdbx_description
1 polymer ?
#
loop_
_entity_poly.entity_id
_entity_poly.type
_entity_poly.pdbx_seq_one_letter_code
_entity_poly.pdbx_strand_id
1 'polypeptide(L)' 'MANSPTTQRLYGRLGNRRRFDPHGDHSDVLRDLAASRIADAIDEILAAAPPLTDSQIDRLTALLRGGRR' A
#
# COMPACT_ATOMS: atom_id res chain seq x y z
N MET A 1 13.50 6.22 -0.25
CA MET A 1 12.32 5.35 -0.06
C MET A 1 12.79 3.92 0.12
N ALA A 2 12.58 3.34 1.31
CA ALA A 2 12.84 1.93 1.54
C ALA A 2 11.57 1.15 1.17
N ASN A 3 11.67 0.23 0.20
CA ASN A 3 10.55 -0.62 -0.17
C ASN A 3 10.22 -1.61 0.96
N SER A 4 8.94 -1.90 1.19
CA SER A 4 8.58 -2.93 2.18
C SER A 4 9.14 -4.30 1.79
N PRO A 5 9.33 -5.22 2.77
CA PRO A 5 9.74 -6.60 2.48
C PRO A 5 8.83 -7.29 1.47
N THR A 6 7.54 -6.94 1.44
CA THR A 6 6.56 -7.44 0.46
C THR A 6 6.89 -6.93 -0.94
N THR A 7 7.07 -5.63 -1.11
CA THR A 7 7.49 -5.01 -2.38
C THR A 7 8.80 -5.63 -2.88
N GLN A 8 9.77 -5.85 -1.99
CA GLN A 8 11.06 -6.46 -2.34
C GLN A 8 10.93 -7.91 -2.84
N ARG A 9 10.06 -8.72 -2.21
CA ARG A 9 9.77 -10.09 -2.67
C ARG A 9 9.09 -10.10 -4.04
N LEU A 10 8.20 -9.15 -4.32
CA LEU A 10 7.52 -9.03 -5.61
C LEU A 10 8.49 -8.67 -6.73
N TYR A 11 9.49 -7.80 -6.47
CA TYR A 11 10.58 -7.59 -7.42
C TYR A 11 11.38 -8.86 -7.70
N GLY A 12 11.71 -9.63 -6.66
CA GLY A 12 12.39 -10.91 -6.83
C GLY A 12 11.58 -11.89 -7.68
N ARG A 13 10.27 -12.00 -7.42
CA ARG A 13 9.34 -12.83 -8.21
C ARG A 13 9.27 -12.37 -9.66
N LEU A 14 9.14 -11.07 -9.92
CA LEU A 14 9.09 -10.51 -11.28
C LEU A 14 10.39 -10.76 -12.03
N GLY A 15 11.54 -10.53 -11.37
CA GLY A 15 12.87 -10.78 -11.95
C GLY A 15 13.06 -12.26 -12.31
N ASN A 16 12.63 -13.15 -11.43
CA ASN A 16 12.67 -14.59 -11.70
C ASN A 16 11.81 -14.96 -12.91
N ARG A 17 10.56 -14.47 -12.99
CA ARG A 17 9.68 -14.76 -14.13
C ARG A 17 10.23 -14.21 -15.44
N ARG A 18 10.70 -12.95 -15.48
CA ARG A 18 11.30 -12.37 -16.68
C ARG A 18 12.54 -13.12 -17.17
N ARG A 19 13.30 -13.73 -16.25
CA ARG A 19 14.49 -14.50 -16.60
C ARG A 19 14.15 -15.85 -17.24
N PHE A 20 13.16 -16.56 -16.70
CA PHE A 20 12.84 -17.93 -17.12
C PHE A 20 11.68 -18.01 -18.12
N ASP A 21 10.87 -16.98 -18.22
CA ASP A 21 9.73 -16.86 -19.12
C ASP A 21 9.58 -15.40 -19.61
N PRO A 22 10.50 -14.91 -20.46
CA PRO A 22 10.55 -13.50 -20.84
C PRO A 22 9.35 -13.01 -21.66
N HIS A 23 8.61 -13.92 -22.30
CA HIS A 23 7.45 -13.62 -23.13
C HIS A 23 6.12 -14.03 -22.47
N GLY A 24 6.17 -14.55 -21.25
CA GLY A 24 4.99 -14.92 -20.48
C GLY A 24 4.19 -13.71 -20.01
N ASP A 25 2.95 -13.96 -19.62
CA ASP A 25 2.15 -12.95 -18.94
C ASP A 25 2.69 -12.70 -17.53
N HIS A 26 2.90 -11.43 -17.20
CA HIS A 26 3.38 -10.95 -15.91
C HIS A 26 2.41 -9.95 -15.27
N SER A 27 1.23 -9.77 -15.86
CA SER A 27 0.23 -8.78 -15.46
C SER A 27 -0.20 -8.95 -14.01
N ASP A 28 -0.27 -10.18 -13.50
CA ASP A 28 -0.56 -10.51 -12.11
C ASP A 28 0.51 -9.93 -11.15
N VAL A 29 1.78 -10.25 -11.38
CA VAL A 29 2.88 -9.81 -10.51
C VAL A 29 3.08 -8.30 -10.60
N LEU A 30 2.85 -7.71 -11.78
CA LEU A 30 2.89 -6.26 -11.96
C LEU A 30 1.74 -5.57 -11.22
N ARG A 31 0.54 -6.14 -11.23
CA ARG A 31 -0.60 -5.64 -10.45
C ARG A 31 -0.31 -5.71 -8.95
N ASP A 32 0.19 -6.83 -8.47
CA ASP A 32 0.57 -7.00 -7.06
C ASP A 32 1.64 -5.99 -6.66
N LEU A 33 2.65 -5.77 -7.52
CA LEU A 33 3.70 -4.79 -7.27
C LEU A 33 3.17 -3.36 -7.23
N ALA A 34 2.21 -3.02 -8.10
CA ALA A 34 1.55 -1.72 -8.07
C ALA A 34 0.75 -1.52 -6.76
N ALA A 35 -0.02 -2.53 -6.34
CA ALA A 35 -0.75 -2.49 -5.08
C ALA A 35 0.19 -2.31 -3.87
N SER A 36 1.29 -3.06 -3.84
CA SER A 36 2.29 -2.97 -2.76
C SER A 36 2.95 -1.59 -2.70
N ARG A 37 3.24 -0.98 -3.86
CA ARG A 37 3.78 0.39 -3.92
C ARG A 37 2.80 1.44 -3.44
N ILE A 38 1.51 1.28 -3.74
CA ILE A 38 0.47 2.17 -3.22
C ILE A 38 0.40 2.07 -1.70
N ALA A 39 0.45 0.85 -1.15
CA ALA A 39 0.46 0.64 0.30
C ALA A 39 1.69 1.30 0.95
N ASP A 40 2.89 1.05 0.43
CA ASP A 40 4.13 1.66 0.95
C ASP A 40 4.04 3.20 0.93
N ALA A 41 3.47 3.79 -0.13
CA ALA A 41 3.29 5.24 -0.24
C ALA A 41 2.24 5.79 0.75
N ILE A 42 1.15 5.06 0.98
CA ILE A 42 0.15 5.42 1.99
C ILE A 42 0.79 5.43 3.38
N ASP A 43 1.57 4.39 3.72
CA ASP A 43 2.24 4.29 5.01
C ASP A 43 3.24 5.43 5.23
N GLU A 44 4.00 5.81 4.20
CA GLU A 44 4.91 6.95 4.27
C GLU A 44 4.16 8.26 4.51
N ILE A 45 3.08 8.50 3.77
CA ILE A 45 2.26 9.71 3.91
C ILE A 45 1.64 9.76 5.32
N LEU A 46 1.12 8.65 5.82
CA LEU A 46 0.52 8.58 7.15
C LEU A 46 1.57 8.74 8.26
N ALA A 47 2.77 8.18 8.09
CA ALA A 47 3.86 8.34 9.05
C ALA A 47 4.36 9.79 9.14
N ALA A 48 4.32 10.53 8.02
CA ALA A 48 4.68 11.94 7.96
C ALA A 48 3.53 12.89 8.36
N ALA A 49 2.30 12.38 8.44
CA ALA A 49 1.14 13.20 8.75
C ALA A 49 1.20 13.70 10.20
N PRO A 50 0.83 14.98 10.46
CA PRO A 50 0.68 15.45 11.82
C PRO A 50 -0.42 14.65 12.55
N PRO A 51 -0.34 14.51 13.88
CA PRO A 51 -1.41 13.88 14.64
C PRO A 51 -2.73 14.63 14.41
N LEU A 52 -3.83 13.89 14.47
CA LEU A 52 -5.16 14.49 14.39
C LEU A 52 -5.35 15.48 15.54
N THR A 53 -5.93 16.63 15.23
CA THR A 53 -6.37 17.60 16.24
C THR A 53 -7.59 17.06 17.00
N ASP A 54 -7.81 17.54 18.22
CA ASP A 54 -8.96 17.14 19.04
C ASP A 54 -10.29 17.34 18.30
N SER A 55 -10.44 18.47 17.58
CA SER A 55 -11.63 18.73 16.76
C SER A 55 -11.86 17.71 15.64
N GLN A 56 -10.79 17.18 15.04
CA GLN A 56 -10.87 16.14 14.01
C GLN A 56 -11.23 14.79 14.64
N ILE A 57 -10.66 14.48 15.81
CA ILE A 57 -10.98 13.27 16.58
C ILE A 57 -12.45 13.27 17.00
N ASP A 58 -12.95 14.40 17.51
CA ASP A 58 -14.35 14.54 17.92
C ASP A 58 -15.30 14.32 16.74
N ARG A 59 -15.00 14.92 15.59
CA ARG A 59 -15.79 14.74 14.36
C ARG A 59 -15.79 13.28 13.90
N LEU A 60 -14.63 12.62 13.86
CA LEU A 60 -14.53 11.21 13.48
C LEU A 60 -15.28 10.31 14.47
N THR A 61 -15.15 10.59 15.77
CA THR A 61 -15.84 9.86 16.84
C THR A 61 -17.36 9.99 16.71
N ALA A 62 -17.87 11.20 16.44
CA ALA A 62 -19.29 11.43 16.22
C ALA A 62 -19.81 10.66 14.99
N LEU A 63 -19.06 10.65 13.88
CA LEU A 63 -19.42 9.89 12.68
C LEU A 63 -19.43 8.37 12.94
N LEU A 64 -18.43 7.84 13.63
CA LEU A 64 -18.33 6.41 13.91
C LEU A 64 -19.38 5.93 14.93
N ARG A 65 -19.74 6.76 15.92
CA ARG A 65 -20.82 6.46 16.88
C ARG A 65 -22.21 6.61 16.27
N GLY A 66 -22.40 7.57 15.36
CA GLY A 66 -23.66 7.85 14.67
C GLY A 66 -23.90 7.04 13.40
N GLY A 67 -22.92 6.25 12.95
CA GLY A 67 -22.95 5.46 11.71
C GLY A 67 -23.83 4.21 11.72
N ARG A 68 -24.55 3.94 12.82
CA ARG A 68 -25.71 3.05 12.81
C ARG A 68 -26.96 3.87 12.47
N ARG A 69 -27.27 3.97 11.18
CA ARG A 69 -28.61 4.30 10.70
C ARG A 69 -29.04 3.24 9.70
#